data_AF-A0A3P1CQR9-F1
#
_entry.id   AF-A0A3P1CQR9-F1
#
_cell.length_a   1.000
_cell.length_b   1.000
_cell.length_c   1.000
_cell.angle_alpha   90.00
_cell.angle_beta   90.00
_cell.angle_gamma   90.00
#
_symmetry.space_group_name_H-M   'P 1'
#
loop_
_entity.id
_entity.type
_entity.pdbx_description
1 polymer ?
#
loop_
_entity_poly.entity_id
_entity_poly.type
_entity_poly.pdbx_seq_one_letter_code
_entity_poly.pdbx_strand_id
1 'polypeptide(L)'
;MNDFIASSFFKEFFIPMLSVFLTGAVKVVSRRDGQFGITREDYAIGIDLVVTSLVLLTTYASRIANDVRRSNPAVDLFKCRERLEMLPWLLIFYILGLWALSTIVRIKGWESSPSNRIHRTWGVWIPTIIGIILLLATVRYIE
;
A
#
# COMPACT_ATOMS: atom_id res chain seq x y z
N MET A 1 -10.08 15.53 -19.58
CA MET A 1 -8.96 15.70 -18.63
C MET A 1 -9.46 15.86 -17.20
N ASN A 2 -10.46 16.72 -16.96
CA ASN A 2 -11.10 16.86 -15.64
C ASN A 2 -11.69 15.54 -15.11
N ASP A 3 -12.32 14.75 -15.98
CA ASP A 3 -12.95 13.46 -15.56
C ASP A 3 -11.93 12.41 -15.12
N PHE A 4 -10.72 12.43 -15.70
CA PHE A 4 -9.65 11.50 -15.32
C PHE A 4 -9.12 11.83 -13.92
N ILE A 5 -8.82 13.10 -13.65
CA ILE A 5 -8.36 13.56 -12.33
C ILE A 5 -9.44 13.37 -11.25
N ALA A 6 -10.71 13.47 -11.64
CA ALA A 6 -11.84 13.26 -10.74
C ALA A 6 -12.13 11.78 -10.43
N SER A 7 -11.61 10.84 -11.23
CA SER A 7 -11.86 9.40 -11.06
C SER A 7 -11.32 8.85 -9.73
N SER A 8 -12.02 7.86 -9.16
CA SER A 8 -11.59 7.14 -7.95
C SER A 8 -10.25 6.45 -8.18
N PHE A 9 -10.09 5.80 -9.34
CA PHE A 9 -8.82 5.22 -9.76
C PHE A 9 -7.64 6.22 -9.69
N PHE A 10 -7.79 7.44 -10.20
CA PHE A 10 -6.70 8.43 -10.11
C PHE A 10 -6.39 8.80 -8.65
N LYS A 11 -7.41 9.07 -7.84
CA LYS A 11 -7.24 9.55 -6.45
C LYS A 11 -6.73 8.47 -5.51
N GLU A 12 -7.16 7.23 -5.69
CA GLU A 12 -6.97 6.15 -4.73
C GLU A 12 -5.88 5.16 -5.17
N PHE A 13 -5.56 5.09 -6.47
CA PHE A 13 -4.45 4.28 -6.98
C PHE A 13 -3.24 5.13 -7.39
N PHE A 14 -3.45 6.11 -8.27
CA PHE A 14 -2.33 6.83 -8.89
C PHE A 14 -1.63 7.77 -7.89
N ILE A 15 -2.38 8.54 -7.10
CA ILE A 15 -1.78 9.43 -6.07
C ILE A 15 -0.98 8.61 -5.04
N PRO A 16 -1.51 7.53 -4.44
CA PRO A 16 -0.76 6.78 -3.44
C PRO A 16 0.45 6.04 -4.04
N MET A 17 0.34 5.51 -5.26
CA MET A 17 1.49 4.92 -5.97
C MET A 17 2.58 5.96 -6.21
N LEU A 18 2.22 7.15 -6.69
CA LEU A 18 3.17 8.25 -6.90
C LEU A 18 3.84 8.65 -5.58
N SER A 19 3.09 8.71 -4.48
CA SER A 19 3.63 9.02 -3.15
C SER A 19 4.67 8.00 -2.70
N VAL A 20 4.43 6.70 -2.90
CA VAL A 20 5.40 5.65 -2.56
C VAL A 20 6.64 5.76 -3.43
N PHE A 21 6.48 6.00 -4.73
CA PHE A 21 7.61 6.21 -5.64
C PHE A 21 8.44 7.45 -5.24
N LEU A 22 7.79 8.57 -4.93
CA LEU A 22 8.45 9.78 -4.46
C LEU A 22 9.21 9.54 -3.16
N THR A 23 8.67 8.73 -2.25
CA THR A 23 9.37 8.35 -1.01
C THR A 23 10.67 7.60 -1.31
N GLY A 24 10.66 6.70 -2.30
CA GLY A 24 11.88 6.05 -2.80
C GLY A 24 12.87 7.04 -3.41
N ALA A 25 12.40 7.95 -4.26
CA ALA A 25 13.24 8.97 -4.89
C ALA A 25 13.89 9.91 -3.86
N VAL A 26 13.13 10.33 -2.83
CA VAL A 26 13.64 11.15 -1.73
C VAL A 26 14.73 10.41 -0.97
N LYS A 27 14.55 9.11 -0.66
CA LYS A 27 15.58 8.29 0.02
C LYS A 27 16.89 8.24 -0.77
N VAL A 28 16.82 8.20 -2.11
CA VAL A 28 18.02 8.20 -2.97
C VAL A 28 18.70 9.57 -2.95
N VAL A 29 17.93 10.66 -3.11
CA VAL A 29 18.47 12.02 -3.20
C VAL A 29 18.96 12.53 -1.86
N SER A 30 18.40 12.07 -0.73
CA SER A 30 18.80 12.49 0.62
C SER A 30 20.12 11.89 1.11
N ARG A 31 20.80 11.08 0.29
CA ARG A 31 22.07 10.44 0.68
C ARG A 31 23.21 11.44 0.71
N ARG A 32 24.17 11.20 1.59
CA ARG A 32 25.39 12.00 1.68
C ARG A 32 26.13 11.98 0.33
N ASP A 33 26.61 13.15 -0.08
CA ASP A 33 27.37 13.34 -1.32
C ASP A 33 28.51 12.31 -1.41
N GLY A 34 28.46 11.45 -2.44
CA GLY A 34 29.38 10.33 -2.64
C GLY A 34 28.74 8.93 -2.60
N GLN A 35 27.49 8.80 -2.15
CA GLN A 35 26.70 7.56 -2.16
C GLN A 35 25.48 7.59 -3.09
N PHE A 36 25.56 8.36 -4.19
CA PHE A 36 24.46 8.54 -5.17
C PHE A 36 24.09 7.29 -5.98
N GLY A 37 24.73 6.13 -5.73
CA GLY A 37 24.39 4.90 -6.40
C GLY A 37 23.04 4.36 -5.91
N ILE A 38 22.10 4.17 -6.83
CA ILE A 38 20.83 3.50 -6.52
C ILE A 38 21.15 2.08 -6.03
N THR A 39 20.69 1.75 -4.82
CA THR A 39 20.84 0.40 -4.27
C THR A 39 19.54 -0.39 -4.46
N ARG A 40 19.63 -1.72 -4.38
CA ARG A 40 18.44 -2.58 -4.48
C ARG A 40 17.42 -2.30 -3.36
N GLU A 41 17.88 -1.76 -2.23
CA GLU A 41 17.05 -1.36 -1.09
C GLU A 41 16.11 -0.20 -1.44
N ASP A 42 16.52 0.70 -2.34
CA ASP A 42 15.68 1.82 -2.78
C ASP A 42 14.46 1.35 -3.56
N TYR A 43 14.54 0.17 -4.17
CA TYR A 43 13.44 -0.45 -4.90
C TYR A 43 12.54 -1.32 -4.02
N ALA A 44 12.88 -1.54 -2.75
CA ALA A 44 12.12 -2.37 -1.81
C ALA A 44 10.84 -1.67 -1.29
N ILE A 45 10.06 -1.09 -2.20
CA ILE A 45 8.85 -0.31 -1.93
C ILE A 45 7.61 -1.16 -1.66
N GLY A 46 7.72 -2.48 -1.76
CA GLY A 46 6.58 -3.39 -1.63
C GLY A 46 5.88 -3.28 -0.28
N ILE A 47 6.64 -3.19 0.81
CA ILE A 47 6.08 -3.01 2.16
C ILE A 47 5.39 -1.64 2.27
N ASP A 48 5.98 -0.58 1.69
CA ASP A 48 5.40 0.77 1.67
C ASP A 48 4.04 0.77 0.94
N LEU A 49 3.89 0.01 -0.15
CA LEU A 49 2.61 -0.18 -0.86
C LEU A 49 1.55 -0.90 -0.02
N VAL A 50 1.94 -1.94 0.73
CA VAL A 50 1.01 -2.68 1.61
C VAL A 50 0.50 -1.77 2.72
N VAL A 51 1.40 -1.01 3.36
CA VAL A 51 1.04 -0.04 4.41
C VAL A 51 0.12 1.03 3.83
N THR A 52 0.43 1.56 2.65
CA THR A 52 -0.41 2.55 1.96
C THR A 52 -1.82 2.01 1.72
N SER A 53 -1.93 0.76 1.26
CA SER A 53 -3.23 0.10 1.03
C SER A 53 -4.03 -0.04 2.34
N LEU A 54 -3.37 -0.39 3.44
CA LEU A 54 -3.99 -0.47 4.76
C LEU A 54 -4.51 0.90 5.25
N VAL A 55 -3.74 1.97 5.01
CA VAL A 55 -4.14 3.34 5.34
C VAL A 55 -5.36 3.77 4.53
N LEU A 56 -5.40 3.45 3.23
CA LEU A 56 -6.57 3.72 2.38
C LEU A 56 -7.81 2.99 2.89
N LEU A 57 -7.69 1.70 3.18
CA LEU A 57 -8.79 0.88 3.69
C LEU A 57 -9.34 1.43 5.02
N THR A 58 -8.46 1.87 5.92
CA THR A 58 -8.84 2.45 7.21
C THR A 58 -9.51 3.82 7.04
N THR A 59 -8.98 4.64 6.13
CA THR A 59 -9.58 5.95 5.78
C THR A 59 -10.98 5.77 5.21
N TYR A 60 -11.14 4.80 4.32
CA TYR A 60 -12.44 4.44 3.76
C TYR A 60 -13.42 3.95 4.82
N ALA A 61 -12.98 3.06 5.72
CA ALA A 61 -13.79 2.58 6.84
C ALA A 61 -14.30 3.75 7.71
N SER A 62 -13.43 4.72 8.00
CA SER A 62 -13.78 5.93 8.75
C SER A 62 -14.81 6.79 8.02
N ARG A 63 -14.67 6.95 6.69
CA ARG A 63 -15.64 7.71 5.86
C ARG A 63 -17.01 7.05 5.89
N ILE A 64 -17.11 5.75 5.61
CA ILE A 64 -18.40 5.05 5.63
C ILE A 64 -19.04 5.07 7.02
N ALA A 65 -18.26 4.82 8.07
CA ALA A 65 -18.79 4.87 9.44
C ALA A 65 -19.38 6.25 9.78
N ASN A 66 -18.75 7.32 9.30
CA ASN A 66 -19.25 8.68 9.49
C ASN A 66 -20.51 8.96 8.65
N ASP A 67 -20.57 8.47 7.41
CA ASP A 67 -21.74 8.63 6.54
C ASP A 67 -22.97 7.90 7.09
N VAL A 68 -22.79 6.67 7.60
CA VAL A 68 -23.83 5.91 8.29
C VAL A 68 -24.27 6.62 9.57
N ARG A 69 -23.32 7.11 10.37
CA ARG A 69 -23.62 7.85 11.62
C ARG A 69 -24.43 9.12 11.37
N ARG A 70 -24.18 9.81 10.26
CA ARG A 70 -24.87 11.07 9.91
C ARG A 70 -26.17 10.85 9.15
N SER A 71 -26.56 9.60 8.87
CA SER A 71 -27.74 9.25 8.07
C SER A 71 -27.82 10.05 6.77
N ASN A 72 -26.70 10.13 6.04
CA ASN A 72 -26.63 10.93 4.82
C ASN A 72 -27.67 10.40 3.79
N PRO A 73 -28.67 11.22 3.38
CA PRO A 73 -29.77 10.74 2.53
C PRO A 73 -29.33 10.36 1.11
N ALA A 74 -28.12 10.74 0.70
CA ALA A 74 -27.54 10.36 -0.59
C ALA A 74 -26.87 8.97 -0.60
N VAL A 75 -26.78 8.31 0.57
CA VAL A 75 -25.99 7.08 0.73
C VAL A 75 -26.91 5.89 0.97
N ASP A 76 -26.68 4.81 0.23
CA ASP A 76 -27.35 3.53 0.44
C ASP A 76 -26.82 2.86 1.73
N LEU A 77 -27.57 3.04 2.82
CA LEU A 77 -27.24 2.51 4.14
C LEU A 77 -27.09 0.98 4.15
N PHE A 78 -27.85 0.26 3.31
CA PHE A 78 -27.78 -1.19 3.26
C PHE A 78 -26.43 -1.65 2.70
N LYS A 79 -26.03 -1.08 1.55
CA LYS A 79 -24.72 -1.34 0.93
C LYS A 79 -23.55 -0.94 1.84
N CYS A 80 -23.66 0.18 2.53
CA CYS A 80 -22.63 0.63 3.48
C CYS A 80 -22.45 -0.31 4.66
N ARG A 81 -23.54 -0.87 5.19
CA ARG A 81 -23.49 -1.81 6.31
C ARG A 81 -22.83 -3.12 5.92
N GLU A 82 -23.18 -3.68 4.77
CA GLU A 82 -22.55 -4.90 4.24
C GLU A 82 -21.04 -4.73 4.07
N ARG A 83 -20.59 -3.59 3.53
CA ARG A 83 -19.15 -3.29 3.42
C ARG A 83 -18.48 -3.12 4.80
N LEU A 84 -19.14 -2.49 5.77
CA LEU A 84 -18.63 -2.36 7.14
C LEU A 84 -18.43 -3.71 7.85
N GLU A 85 -19.25 -4.71 7.57
CA GLU A 85 -19.14 -6.03 8.19
C GLU A 85 -17.90 -6.80 7.70
N MET A 86 -17.46 -6.58 6.46
CA MET A 86 -16.25 -7.20 5.91
C MET A 86 -14.95 -6.51 6.33
N LEU A 87 -15.02 -5.23 6.70
CA LEU A 87 -13.84 -4.40 6.97
C LEU A 87 -12.92 -4.95 8.08
N PRO A 88 -13.41 -5.40 9.25
CA PRO A 88 -12.56 -5.97 10.29
C PRO A 88 -11.75 -7.17 9.80
N TRP A 89 -12.36 -8.04 8.99
CA TRP A 89 -11.70 -9.22 8.43
C TRP A 89 -10.61 -8.83 7.43
N LEU A 90 -10.89 -7.84 6.57
CA LEU A 90 -9.90 -7.29 5.65
C LEU A 90 -8.72 -6.66 6.42
N LEU A 91 -8.98 -5.87 7.47
CA LEU A 91 -7.92 -5.27 8.28
C LEU A 91 -7.03 -6.33 8.94
N ILE A 92 -7.62 -7.37 9.53
CA ILE A 92 -6.88 -8.50 10.10
C ILE A 92 -6.03 -9.17 9.03
N PHE A 93 -6.60 -9.44 7.85
CA PHE A 93 -5.88 -10.07 6.75
C PHE A 93 -4.68 -9.21 6.28
N TYR A 94 -4.84 -7.90 6.19
CA TYR A 94 -3.75 -6.99 5.83
C TYR A 94 -2.65 -6.95 6.88
N ILE A 95 -3.00 -6.92 8.17
CA ILE A 95 -2.02 -6.92 9.26
C ILE A 95 -1.23 -8.24 9.27
N LEU A 96 -1.93 -9.37 9.15
CA LEU A 96 -1.28 -10.69 9.08
C LEU A 96 -0.43 -10.83 7.81
N GLY A 97 -0.92 -10.35 6.68
CA GLY A 97 -0.19 -10.33 5.41
C GLY A 97 1.08 -9.49 5.48
N LEU A 98 1.00 -8.29 6.07
CA LEU A 98 2.15 -7.42 6.31
C LEU A 98 3.18 -8.09 7.22
N TRP A 99 2.73 -8.71 8.31
CA TRP A 99 3.60 -9.44 9.24
C TRP A 99 4.28 -10.64 8.56
N ALA A 100 3.52 -11.43 7.80
CA ALA A 100 4.04 -12.58 7.06
C ALA A 100 5.06 -12.13 5.99
N LEU A 101 4.74 -11.09 5.22
CA LEU A 101 5.63 -10.55 4.20
C LEU A 101 6.93 -10.00 4.81
N SER A 102 6.82 -9.24 5.91
CA SER A 102 7.98 -8.74 6.67
C SER A 102 8.86 -9.90 7.15
N THR A 103 8.25 -10.96 7.68
CA THR A 103 8.97 -12.17 8.13
C THR A 103 9.67 -12.88 6.97
N ILE A 104 9.02 -13.01 5.81
CA ILE A 104 9.61 -13.60 4.61
C ILE A 104 10.80 -12.77 4.13
N VAL A 105 10.67 -11.44 4.05
CA VAL A 105 11.77 -10.55 3.65
C VAL A 105 12.91 -10.61 4.66
N ARG A 106 12.62 -10.71 5.96
CA ARG A 106 13.65 -10.85 6.99
C ARG A 106 14.46 -12.14 6.84
N ILE A 107 13.80 -13.25 6.55
CA ILE A 107 14.47 -14.58 6.49
C ILE A 107 15.12 -14.80 5.12
N LYS A 108 14.45 -14.45 4.03
CA LYS A 108 14.86 -14.79 2.65
C LYS A 108 15.26 -13.59 1.80
N GLY A 109 14.91 -12.39 2.23
CA GLY A 109 15.14 -11.15 1.49
C GLY A 109 16.57 -10.65 1.56
N TRP A 110 17.46 -11.25 2.35
CA TRP A 110 18.85 -10.83 2.51
C TRP A 110 19.81 -11.91 2.01
N GLU A 111 20.84 -11.50 1.25
CA GLU A 111 21.92 -12.40 0.83
C GLU A 111 22.84 -12.71 2.02
N SER A 112 23.06 -14.00 2.30
CA SER A 112 24.06 -14.43 3.28
C SER A 112 25.47 -14.03 2.81
N SER A 113 26.23 -13.36 3.67
CA SER A 113 27.61 -12.82 3.53
C SER A 113 28.45 -13.27 2.31
N PRO A 114 29.16 -12.34 1.61
CA PRO A 114 29.70 -11.08 2.15
C PRO A 114 29.02 -9.79 1.69
N SER A 115 28.03 -9.86 0.78
CA SER A 115 27.42 -8.66 0.19
C SER A 115 26.47 -7.92 1.14
N ASN A 116 25.80 -8.63 2.06
CA ASN A 116 24.70 -8.12 2.90
C ASN A 116 23.68 -7.26 2.11
N ARG A 117 23.45 -7.61 0.84
CA ARG A 117 22.54 -6.88 -0.04
C ARG A 117 21.18 -7.53 0.00
N ILE A 118 20.15 -6.73 -0.20
CA ILE A 118 18.81 -7.25 -0.40
C ILE A 118 18.76 -8.12 -1.68
N HIS A 119 18.19 -9.31 -1.53
CA HIS A 119 17.99 -10.27 -2.60
C HIS A 119 16.91 -9.75 -3.55
N ARG A 120 17.22 -9.70 -4.85
CA ARG A 120 16.35 -9.09 -5.87
C ARG A 120 14.94 -9.69 -5.89
N THR A 121 14.82 -11.01 -5.86
CA THR A 121 13.52 -11.68 -5.93
C THR A 121 12.74 -11.56 -4.62
N TRP A 122 13.30 -12.05 -3.51
CA TRP A 122 12.62 -12.15 -2.22
C TRP A 122 12.45 -10.82 -1.48
N GLY A 123 13.38 -9.88 -1.64
CA GLY A 123 13.32 -8.60 -0.93
C GLY A 123 12.79 -7.43 -1.77
N VAL A 124 12.72 -7.56 -3.10
CA VAL A 124 12.23 -6.47 -3.98
C VAL A 124 11.01 -6.90 -4.78
N TRP A 125 11.13 -7.87 -5.69
CA TRP A 125 10.04 -8.21 -6.62
C TRP A 125 8.81 -8.78 -5.94
N ILE A 126 8.96 -9.80 -5.09
CA ILE A 126 7.83 -10.46 -4.42
C ILE A 126 7.03 -9.46 -3.56
N PRO A 127 7.66 -8.69 -2.65
CA PRO A 127 6.94 -7.66 -1.90
C PRO A 127 6.26 -6.62 -2.78
N THR A 128 6.92 -6.20 -3.87
CA THR A 128 6.37 -5.17 -4.76
C THR A 128 5.13 -5.66 -5.50
N ILE A 129 5.16 -6.88 -6.06
CA ILE A 129 4.01 -7.47 -6.74
C ILE A 129 2.85 -7.63 -5.75
N ILE A 130 3.10 -8.15 -4.55
CA ILE A 130 2.07 -8.29 -3.51
C ILE A 130 1.49 -6.92 -3.14
N GLY A 131 2.35 -5.92 -2.93
CA GLY A 131 1.92 -4.55 -2.61
C GLY A 131 1.04 -3.93 -3.70
N ILE A 132 1.40 -4.09 -4.98
CA ILE A 132 0.59 -3.61 -6.11
C ILE A 132 -0.77 -4.32 -6.15
N ILE A 133 -0.79 -5.64 -6.00
CA ILE A 133 -2.02 -6.44 -6.00
C ILE A 133 -2.95 -6.00 -4.87
N LEU A 134 -2.42 -5.82 -3.66
CA LEU A 134 -3.22 -5.37 -2.51
C LEU A 134 -3.72 -3.94 -2.68
N LEU A 135 -2.91 -3.05 -3.26
CA LEU A 135 -3.35 -1.69 -3.58
C LEU A 135 -4.50 -1.70 -4.59
N LEU A 136 -4.38 -2.46 -5.68
CA LEU A 136 -5.44 -2.63 -6.67
C LEU A 136 -6.70 -3.24 -6.06
N ALA A 137 -6.56 -4.28 -5.23
CA ALA A 137 -7.68 -4.91 -4.53
C ALA A 137 -8.38 -3.93 -3.59
N THR A 138 -7.62 -3.07 -2.89
CA THR A 138 -8.17 -2.02 -2.02
C THR A 138 -8.96 -1.00 -2.82
N VAL A 139 -8.38 -0.48 -3.90
CA VAL A 139 -9.04 0.53 -4.76
C VAL A 139 -10.34 -0.03 -5.35
N ARG A 140 -10.29 -1.26 -5.89
CA ARG A 140 -11.48 -1.94 -6.42
C ARG A 140 -12.56 -2.19 -5.36
N TYR A 141 -12.16 -2.37 -4.09
CA TYR A 141 -13.10 -2.57 -3.00
C TYR A 141 -13.74 -1.25 -2.53
N ILE A 142 -13.01 -0.13 -2.64
CA ILE A 142 -13.49 1.20 -2.29
C ILE A 142 -14.50 1.72 -3.34
N GLU A 143 -14.23 1.49 -4.63
CA GLU A 143 -15.17 1.76 -5.73
C GLU A 143 -16.55 1.05 -5.54
#